data_AF-A0A2W2EDP9-F1
#
_entry.id   AF-A0A2W2EDP9-F1
#
_cell.length_a   1.000
_cell.length_b   1.000
_cell.length_c   1.000
_cell.angle_alpha   90.00
_cell.angle_beta   90.00
_cell.angle_gamma   90.00
#
_symmetry.space_group_name_H-M   'P 1'
#
loop_
_entity.id
_entity.type
_entity.pdbx_description
1 polymer ?
#
loop_
_entity_poly.entity_id
_entity_poly.type
_entity_poly.pdbx_seq_one_letter_code
_entity_poly.pdbx_strand_id
1 'polypeptide(L)'
;MNARPACTHGLADPRMCPDCRRAARHSEPAAPVQKARGELVALGVAVRPDWNRAEIQAALVDADVIGLTWQQQLVGLARLMVDGHARPAELIPPHQRRTKPVDPDEVRAVYARGVEQARLLAERDKP
;
A
#
# COMPACT_ATOMS: atom_id res chain seq x y z
N MET A 1 46.39 22.11 -11.32
CA MET A 1 45.10 21.40 -11.32
C MET A 1 44.56 21.46 -9.90
N ASN A 2 43.44 22.12 -9.65
CA ASN A 2 42.95 22.33 -8.28
C ASN A 2 42.08 21.15 -7.83
N ALA A 3 42.52 20.46 -6.78
CA ALA A 3 41.75 19.38 -6.17
C ALA A 3 40.52 19.95 -5.46
N ARG A 4 39.34 19.37 -5.71
CA ARG A 4 38.13 19.67 -4.93
C ARG A 4 38.26 19.04 -3.54
N PRO A 5 37.76 19.69 -2.47
CA PRO A 5 37.81 19.11 -1.13
C PRO A 5 36.99 17.81 -1.10
N ALA A 6 37.60 16.74 -0.58
CA ALA A 6 36.83 15.59 -0.17
C ALA A 6 35.81 16.04 0.88
N CYS A 7 34.58 15.51 0.79
CA CYS A 7 33.61 15.69 1.86
C CYS A 7 34.26 15.31 3.19
N THR A 8 34.02 16.11 4.24
CA THR A 8 34.55 15.89 5.58
C THR A 8 34.17 14.55 6.19
N HIS A 9 33.23 13.83 5.56
CA HIS A 9 32.92 12.44 5.85
C HIS A 9 33.03 11.47 4.62
N GLY A 10 33.22 11.90 3.35
CA GLY A 10 33.33 11.07 2.10
C GLY A 10 32.20 11.15 1.00
N LEU A 11 31.97 10.13 0.11
CA LEU A 11 30.76 9.93 -0.78
C LEU A 11 30.01 11.18 -1.32
N ALA A 12 30.33 11.46 -2.56
CA ALA A 12 29.33 11.36 -3.62
C ALA A 12 29.95 10.55 -4.78
N ASP A 13 30.72 9.54 -4.37
CA ASP A 13 31.90 8.89 -4.96
C ASP A 13 32.10 7.61 -4.10
N PRO A 14 32.66 6.46 -4.51
CA PRO A 14 32.89 5.29 -3.65
C PRO A 14 33.74 5.44 -2.34
N ARG A 15 33.39 6.35 -1.42
CA ARG A 15 33.99 6.57 -0.09
C ARG A 15 32.90 6.59 1.00
N MET A 16 32.95 7.53 1.96
CA MET A 16 32.08 7.82 3.13
C MET A 16 31.60 6.72 4.06
N CYS A 17 31.22 7.23 5.21
CA CYS A 17 30.17 6.70 6.03
C CYS A 17 28.81 6.54 5.29
N PRO A 18 28.06 5.51 5.67
CA PRO A 18 26.64 5.38 5.34
C PRO A 18 25.77 6.60 5.73
N ASP A 19 26.19 7.44 6.67
CA ASP A 19 25.35 8.49 7.27
C ASP A 19 25.08 9.66 6.35
N CYS A 20 26.11 10.23 5.71
CA CYS A 20 25.89 11.31 4.75
C CYS A 20 25.29 10.77 3.43
N ARG A 21 25.48 9.49 3.08
CA ARG A 21 24.69 8.83 2.01
C ARG A 21 23.21 8.75 2.40
N ARG A 22 22.90 8.48 3.67
CA ARG A 22 21.53 8.48 4.21
C ARG A 22 20.95 9.90 4.21
N ALA A 23 21.72 10.91 4.64
CA ALA A 23 21.31 12.32 4.60
C ALA A 23 21.02 12.82 3.18
N ALA A 24 21.85 12.46 2.19
CA ALA A 24 21.61 12.80 0.78
C ALA A 24 20.27 12.23 0.28
N ARG A 25 19.96 10.97 0.59
CA ARG A 25 18.66 10.34 0.27
C ARG A 25 17.46 10.97 0.97
N HIS A 26 17.66 11.64 2.11
CA HIS A 26 16.62 12.43 2.78
C HIS A 26 16.51 13.87 2.24
N SER A 27 17.50 14.32 1.45
CA SER A 27 17.55 15.68 0.88
C SER A 27 16.95 15.75 -0.53
N GLU A 28 16.93 14.64 -1.26
CA GLU A 28 16.24 14.56 -2.55
C GLU A 28 14.72 14.58 -2.33
N PRO A 29 13.96 15.43 -3.03
CA PRO A 29 12.50 15.40 -2.97
C PRO A 29 12.03 14.06 -3.56
N ALA A 30 11.43 13.22 -2.72
CA ALA A 30 10.91 11.94 -3.14
C ALA A 30 9.88 12.14 -4.27
N ALA A 31 10.19 11.61 -5.46
CA ALA A 31 9.25 11.62 -6.58
C ALA A 31 7.91 10.99 -6.16
N PRO A 32 6.77 11.52 -6.64
CA PRO A 32 5.45 11.04 -6.23
C PRO A 32 5.28 9.56 -6.56
N VAL A 33 5.30 8.71 -5.53
CA VAL A 33 5.18 7.26 -5.67
C VAL A 33 3.74 6.90 -6.04
N GLN A 34 3.50 6.60 -7.32
CA GLN A 34 2.21 6.09 -7.76
C GLN A 34 1.96 4.68 -7.18
N LYS A 35 0.73 4.44 -6.69
CA LYS A 35 0.33 3.15 -6.10
C LYS A 35 0.10 2.10 -7.20
N ALA A 36 1.13 1.32 -7.52
CA ALA A 36 1.09 0.19 -8.47
C ALA A 36 0.36 -1.04 -7.90
N ARG A 37 -0.94 -0.89 -7.60
CA ARG A 37 -1.77 -1.94 -6.96
C ARG A 37 -2.01 -3.15 -7.87
N GLY A 38 -2.28 -2.94 -9.16
CA GLY A 38 -2.60 -4.02 -10.08
C GLY A 38 -1.40 -4.93 -10.33
N GLU A 39 -0.22 -4.31 -10.42
CA GLU A 39 1.09 -4.92 -10.58
C GLU A 39 1.49 -5.70 -9.32
N LEU A 40 1.27 -5.13 -8.13
CA LEU A 40 1.55 -5.81 -6.86
C LEU A 40 0.64 -7.05 -6.67
N VAL A 41 -0.63 -6.97 -7.06
CA VAL A 41 -1.55 -8.12 -7.06
C VAL A 41 -1.12 -9.18 -8.08
N ALA A 42 -0.71 -8.77 -9.29
CA ALA A 42 -0.22 -9.69 -10.31
C ALA A 42 1.07 -10.41 -9.89
N LEU A 43 2.01 -9.68 -9.26
CA LEU A 43 3.22 -10.25 -8.67
C LEU A 43 2.89 -11.24 -7.56
N GLY A 44 1.93 -10.91 -6.69
CA GLY A 44 1.45 -11.79 -5.62
C GLY A 44 1.02 -13.16 -6.15
N VAL A 45 0.14 -13.20 -7.16
CA VAL A 45 -0.33 -14.44 -7.77
C VAL A 45 0.79 -15.19 -8.51
N ALA A 46 1.75 -14.47 -9.12
CA ALA A 46 2.87 -15.10 -9.82
C ALA A 46 3.89 -15.76 -8.88
N VAL A 47 4.12 -15.19 -7.70
CA VAL A 47 5.04 -15.73 -6.68
C VAL A 47 4.35 -16.75 -5.77
N ARG A 48 3.04 -16.58 -5.52
CA ARG A 48 2.20 -17.46 -4.69
C ARG A 48 0.96 -17.90 -5.48
N PRO A 49 1.08 -18.95 -6.31
CA PRO A 49 -0.05 -19.49 -7.08
C PRO A 49 -1.17 -20.08 -6.21
N ASP A 50 -0.90 -20.33 -4.94
CA ASP A 50 -1.86 -20.74 -3.91
C ASP A 50 -2.77 -19.59 -3.42
N TRP A 51 -2.40 -18.33 -3.68
CA TRP A 51 -3.17 -17.16 -3.27
C TRP A 51 -4.19 -16.73 -4.33
N ASN A 52 -5.41 -16.42 -3.91
CA ASN A 52 -6.42 -15.86 -4.80
C ASN A 52 -6.18 -14.35 -5.03
N ARG A 53 -6.24 -13.90 -6.29
CA ARG A 53 -6.23 -12.48 -6.70
C ARG A 53 -7.20 -11.63 -5.87
N ALA A 54 -8.41 -12.13 -5.60
CA ALA A 54 -9.42 -11.41 -4.84
C ALA A 54 -9.03 -11.21 -3.36
N GLU A 55 -8.37 -12.20 -2.75
CA GLU A 55 -7.91 -12.12 -1.35
C GLU A 55 -6.76 -11.13 -1.18
N ILE A 56 -5.82 -11.10 -2.13
CA ILE A 56 -4.73 -10.10 -2.15
C ILE A 56 -5.31 -8.69 -2.31
N GLN A 57 -6.29 -8.53 -3.20
CA GLN A 57 -6.94 -7.24 -3.42
C GLN A 57 -7.75 -6.78 -2.20
N ALA A 58 -8.48 -7.68 -1.54
CA ALA A 58 -9.19 -7.39 -0.29
C ALA A 58 -8.21 -6.96 0.82
N ALA A 59 -7.14 -7.74 1.04
CA ALA A 59 -6.13 -7.42 2.06
C ALA A 59 -5.47 -6.04 1.84
N LEU A 60 -5.21 -5.64 0.59
CA LEU A 60 -4.68 -4.31 0.26
C LEU A 60 -5.70 -3.17 0.46
N VAL A 61 -7.00 -3.45 0.29
CA VAL A 61 -8.08 -2.49 0.61
C VAL A 61 -8.22 -2.33 2.12
N ASP A 62 -8.33 -3.44 2.86
CA ASP A 62 -8.45 -3.43 4.31
C ASP A 62 -7.23 -2.76 4.96
N ALA A 63 -6.03 -2.98 4.41
CA ALA A 63 -4.80 -2.30 4.83
C ALA A 63 -4.87 -0.77 4.63
N ASP A 64 -5.46 -0.29 3.54
CA ASP A 64 -5.66 1.15 3.29
C ASP A 64 -6.70 1.73 4.26
N VAL A 65 -7.77 0.97 4.57
CA VAL A 65 -8.83 1.36 5.52
C VAL A 65 -8.29 1.54 6.95
N ILE A 66 -7.36 0.69 7.39
CA ILE A 66 -6.69 0.86 8.70
C ILE A 66 -5.53 1.87 8.68
N GLY A 67 -5.26 2.52 7.54
CA GLY A 67 -4.24 3.56 7.42
C GLY A 67 -2.80 3.08 7.22
N LEU A 68 -2.57 1.83 6.79
CA LEU A 68 -1.23 1.40 6.38
C LEU A 68 -0.81 2.18 5.12
N THR A 69 0.38 2.79 5.14
CA THR A 69 0.92 3.51 3.98
C THR A 69 1.21 2.54 2.82
N TRP A 70 1.29 3.06 1.60
CA TRP A 70 1.62 2.24 0.43
C TRP A 70 2.96 1.49 0.58
N GLN A 71 3.96 2.13 1.18
CA GLN A 71 5.24 1.53 1.48
C GLN A 71 5.12 0.39 2.51
N GLN A 72 4.25 0.54 3.52
CA GLN A 72 3.96 -0.51 4.49
C GLN A 72 3.20 -1.69 3.84
N GLN A 73 2.20 -1.42 2.98
CA GLN A 73 1.48 -2.43 2.22
C GLN A 73 2.45 -3.25 1.33
N LEU A 74 3.34 -2.58 0.61
CA LEU A 74 4.31 -3.22 -0.29
C LEU A 74 5.33 -4.07 0.48
N VAL A 75 5.93 -3.54 1.56
CA VAL A 75 6.89 -4.31 2.39
C VAL A 75 6.21 -5.46 3.14
N GLY A 76 4.97 -5.25 3.60
CA GLY A 76 4.17 -6.27 4.27
C GLY A 76 3.88 -7.44 3.33
N LEU A 77 3.30 -7.18 2.15
CA LEU A 77 2.98 -8.23 1.20
C LEU A 77 4.24 -8.95 0.69
N ALA A 78 5.34 -8.23 0.49
CA ALA A 78 6.63 -8.84 0.13
C ALA A 78 7.14 -9.84 1.18
N ARG A 79 6.95 -9.57 2.48
CA ARG A 79 7.30 -10.52 3.55
C ARG A 79 6.40 -11.76 3.53
N LEU A 80 5.10 -11.57 3.34
CA LEU A 80 4.13 -12.68 3.27
C LEU A 80 4.38 -13.58 2.05
N MET A 81 4.83 -13.03 0.92
CA MET A 81 5.17 -13.83 -0.27
C MET A 81 6.37 -14.77 -0.01
N VAL A 82 7.31 -14.38 0.87
CA VAL A 82 8.49 -15.18 1.23
C VAL A 82 8.16 -16.25 2.28
N ASP A 83 7.14 -16.05 3.12
CA ASP A 83 6.68 -17.03 4.10
C ASP A 83 5.65 -17.99 3.50
N GLY A 84 6.07 -19.23 3.24
CA GLY A 84 5.22 -20.28 2.63
C GLY A 84 3.95 -20.64 3.40
N HIS A 85 3.80 -20.27 4.67
CA HIS A 85 2.58 -20.52 5.45
C HIS A 85 1.67 -19.28 5.55
N ALA A 86 2.18 -18.09 5.25
CA ALA A 86 1.44 -16.85 5.34
C ALA A 86 0.32 -16.73 4.29
N ARG A 87 -0.74 -16.01 4.67
CA ARG A 87 -1.90 -15.65 3.82
C ARG A 87 -1.97 -14.14 3.58
N PRO A 88 -2.61 -13.66 2.49
CA PRO A 88 -2.75 -12.22 2.22
C PRO A 88 -3.42 -11.43 3.36
N ALA A 89 -4.43 -12.02 4.01
CA ALA A 89 -5.14 -11.43 5.15
C ALA A 89 -4.25 -11.17 6.39
N GLU A 90 -3.03 -11.71 6.41
CA GLU A 90 -2.06 -11.46 7.48
C GLU A 90 -1.26 -10.17 7.30
N LEU A 91 -1.49 -9.44 6.19
CA LEU A 91 -0.96 -8.09 5.95
C LEU A 91 -1.34 -7.12 7.08
N ILE A 92 -2.49 -7.37 7.72
CA ILE A 92 -2.94 -6.64 8.90
C ILE A 92 -2.48 -7.39 10.16
N PRO A 93 -1.67 -6.76 11.04
CA PRO A 93 -1.31 -7.32 12.34
C PRO A 93 -2.55 -7.69 13.16
N PRO A 94 -2.58 -8.83 13.89
CA PRO A 94 -3.77 -9.29 14.62
C PRO A 94 -4.41 -8.26 15.57
N HIS A 95 -3.59 -7.40 16.20
CA HIS A 95 -4.08 -6.34 17.09
C HIS A 95 -4.75 -5.16 16.34
N GLN A 96 -4.48 -4.99 15.04
CA GLN A 96 -5.11 -4.02 14.15
C GLN A 96 -6.30 -4.62 13.37
N ARG A 97 -6.50 -5.95 13.38
CA ARG A 97 -7.69 -6.61 12.81
C ARG A 97 -8.99 -6.33 13.57
N ARG A 98 -8.94 -5.56 14.67
CA ARG A 98 -10.12 -4.98 15.29
C ARG A 98 -10.68 -3.88 14.39
N THR A 99 -11.44 -4.30 13.38
CA THR A 99 -12.49 -3.47 12.83
C THR A 99 -13.31 -2.92 13.99
N LYS A 100 -13.55 -1.60 13.99
CA LYS A 100 -14.68 -1.01 14.71
C LYS A 100 -15.91 -1.85 14.34
N PRO A 101 -16.72 -2.35 15.30
CA PRO A 101 -17.91 -3.12 14.96
C PRO A 101 -18.70 -2.37 13.90
N VAL A 102 -18.87 -3.00 12.75
CA VAL A 102 -19.58 -2.40 11.62
C VAL A 102 -21.02 -2.21 12.08
N ASP A 103 -21.42 -0.95 12.26
CA ASP A 103 -22.76 -0.63 12.73
C ASP A 103 -23.77 -1.11 11.67
N PRO A 104 -24.68 -2.05 12.00
CA PRO A 104 -25.67 -2.54 11.05
C PRO A 104 -26.55 -1.41 10.49
N ASP A 105 -26.77 -0.34 11.26
CA ASP A 105 -27.53 0.83 10.81
C ASP A 105 -26.74 1.73 9.86
N GLU A 106 -25.42 1.83 10.02
CA GLU A 106 -24.55 2.54 9.07
C GLU A 106 -24.55 1.82 7.71
N VAL A 107 -24.45 0.48 7.70
CA VAL A 107 -24.53 -0.34 6.46
C VAL A 107 -25.90 -0.21 5.80
N ARG A 108 -26.99 -0.32 6.57
CA ARG A 108 -28.36 -0.10 6.06
C ARG A 108 -28.51 1.29 5.44
N ALA A 109 -27.98 2.33 6.08
CA ALA A 109 -28.04 3.70 5.57
C ALA A 109 -27.20 3.92 4.30
N VAL A 110 -26.02 3.30 4.19
CA VAL A 110 -25.22 3.32 2.94
C VAL A 110 -25.98 2.64 1.80
N TYR A 111 -26.57 1.47 2.05
CA TYR A 111 -27.32 0.73 1.03
C TYR A 111 -28.56 1.51 0.56
N ALA A 112 -29.34 2.08 1.48
CA ALA A 112 -30.51 2.89 1.16
C ALA A 112 -30.16 4.12 0.30
N ARG A 113 -29.04 4.80 0.59
CA ARG A 113 -28.54 5.91 -0.25
C ARG A 113 -28.15 5.44 -1.65
N GLY A 114 -27.51 4.28 -1.78
CA GLY A 114 -27.16 3.71 -3.07
C GLY A 114 -28.38 3.36 -3.93
N VAL A 115 -29.43 2.80 -3.32
CA VAL A 115 -30.70 2.50 -4.01
C VAL A 115 -31.38 3.77 -4.51
N GLU A 116 -31.47 4.80 -3.66
CA GLU A 116 -32.11 6.07 -4.06
C GLU A 116 -31.30 6.80 -5.15
N GLN A 117 -29.97 6.77 -5.08
CA GLN A 117 -29.11 7.33 -6.12
C GLN A 117 -29.25 6.58 -7.45
N ALA A 118 -29.40 5.26 -7.43
CA ALA A 118 -29.70 4.47 -8.64
C ALA A 118 -31.08 4.79 -9.22
N ARG A 119 -32.10 5.00 -8.37
CA ARG A 119 -33.45 5.43 -8.79
C ARG A 119 -33.42 6.79 -9.48
N LEU A 120 -32.75 7.78 -8.88
CA LEU A 120 -32.60 9.12 -9.45
C LEU A 120 -31.85 9.12 -10.79
N LEU A 121 -30.87 8.23 -10.99
CA LEU A 121 -30.20 8.07 -12.29
C LEU A 121 -31.16 7.47 -13.33
N ALA A 122 -31.90 6.42 -12.99
CA ALA A 122 -32.87 5.78 -13.89
C ALA A 122 -34.05 6.71 -14.27
N GLU A 123 -34.44 7.63 -13.38
CA GLU A 123 -35.43 8.67 -13.69
C GLU A 123 -34.87 9.78 -14.60
N ARG A 124 -33.55 10.00 -14.59
CA ARG A 124 -32.87 11.02 -15.40
C ARG A 124 -32.55 10.57 -16.83
N ASP A 125 -32.43 9.26 -17.04
CA ASP A 125 -32.20 8.64 -18.35
C ASP A 125 -33.52 8.28 -19.08
N LYS A 126 -34.66 8.74 -18.56
CA LYS A 126 -35.99 8.53 -19.15
C LYS A 126 -36.27 9.61 -20.21
N PRO A 127 -36.52 9.25 -21.48
CA PRO A 127 -36.70 10.20 -22.59
C PRO A 127 -38.05 10.92 -22.56
#